data_AF-A0A5E4D0W3-F1
#
_entry.id   AF-A0A5E4D0W3-F1
#
_cell.length_a   1.000
_cell.length_b   1.000
_cell.length_c   1.000
_cell.angle_alpha   90.00
_cell.angle_beta   90.00
_cell.angle_gamma   90.00
#
_symmetry.space_group_name_H-M   'P 1'
#
loop_
_entity.id
_entity.type
_entity.pdbx_description
1 polymer ?
#
loop_
_entity_poly.entity_id
_entity_poly.type
_entity_poly.pdbx_seq_one_letter_code
_entity_poly.pdbx_strand_id
1 'polypeptide(L)'
;MIHTFSRCVLCCAEEVDLDELLAAKLVSFLMDHHQEILQVPSYLQTAVEKHLDYLKKGHVKNPGDGLFAPLPTYSYCKQISAQEFDEQKVSTSQAAIAELLENIIKNKSLPLKEKRRKLKQFQKEYPLIYQKRFPTTESEAALF
;
A
#
# COMPACT_ATOMS: atom_id res chain seq x y z
N MET A 1 -20.09 31.51 -7.20
CA MET A 1 -19.50 30.28 -6.64
C MET A 1 -18.81 29.43 -7.72
N ILE A 2 -19.43 29.23 -8.89
CA ILE A 2 -18.83 28.49 -10.03
C ILE A 2 -17.49 29.10 -10.51
N HIS A 3 -17.39 30.42 -10.64
CA HIS A 3 -16.13 31.07 -11.05
C HIS A 3 -14.95 30.73 -10.13
N THR A 4 -15.18 30.62 -8.82
CA THR A 4 -14.14 30.30 -7.82
C THR A 4 -13.52 28.92 -8.03
N PHE A 5 -14.31 27.93 -8.46
CA PHE A 5 -13.87 26.55 -8.62
C PHE A 5 -13.61 26.17 -10.08
N SER A 6 -13.96 27.03 -11.04
CA SER A 6 -13.81 26.76 -12.48
C SER A 6 -12.39 26.33 -12.86
N ARG A 7 -11.38 27.05 -12.36
CA ARG A 7 -9.95 26.78 -12.59
C ARG A 7 -9.43 25.51 -11.89
N CYS A 8 -10.18 24.96 -10.93
CA CYS A 8 -9.82 23.68 -10.30
C CYS A 8 -10.43 22.48 -11.03
N VAL A 9 -11.51 22.71 -11.79
CA VAL A 9 -12.25 21.65 -12.50
C VAL A 9 -11.78 21.53 -13.95
N LEU A 10 -11.49 22.67 -14.59
CA LEU A 10 -11.00 22.74 -15.97
C LEU A 10 -9.71 23.55 -16.00
N CYS A 11 -8.64 22.92 -16.48
CA CYS A 11 -7.32 23.54 -16.64
C CYS A 11 -6.84 23.36 -18.08
N CYS A 12 -6.15 24.37 -18.61
CA CYS A 12 -5.38 24.25 -19.85
C CYS A 12 -3.92 23.92 -19.52
N ALA A 13 -3.19 23.35 -20.49
CA ALA A 13 -1.76 23.09 -20.35
C ALA A 13 -0.96 24.40 -20.18
N GLU A 14 -1.38 25.47 -20.87
CA GLU A 14 -0.90 26.83 -20.68
C GLU A 14 -2.04 27.71 -20.16
N GLU A 15 -1.77 28.55 -19.15
CA GLU A 15 -2.83 29.39 -18.54
C GLU A 15 -3.40 30.44 -19.51
N VAL A 16 -2.61 30.87 -20.50
CA VAL A 16 -3.02 31.89 -21.48
C VAL A 16 -4.12 31.41 -22.43
N ASP A 17 -4.29 30.09 -22.55
CA ASP A 17 -5.28 29.48 -23.43
C ASP A 17 -6.65 29.27 -22.75
N LEU A 18 -6.75 29.55 -21.45
CA LEU A 18 -7.98 29.32 -20.69
C LEU A 18 -8.97 30.47 -20.90
N ASP A 19 -10.04 30.21 -21.64
CA ASP A 19 -11.21 31.08 -21.69
C ASP A 19 -12.06 30.91 -20.42
N GLU A 20 -11.97 31.87 -19.50
CA GLU A 20 -12.68 31.83 -18.21
C GLU A 20 -14.21 31.85 -18.35
N LEU A 21 -14.74 32.49 -19.40
CA LEU A 21 -16.18 32.54 -19.64
C LEU A 21 -16.68 31.17 -20.13
N LEU A 22 -15.95 30.56 -21.06
CA LEU A 22 -16.27 29.24 -21.58
C LEU A 22 -16.12 28.17 -20.47
N ALA A 23 -15.04 28.23 -19.70
CA ALA A 23 -14.80 27.34 -18.58
C ALA A 23 -15.93 27.44 -17.53
N ALA A 24 -16.34 28.66 -17.16
CA ALA A 24 -17.46 28.84 -16.23
C ALA A 24 -18.78 28.30 -16.78
N LYS A 25 -19.07 28.49 -18.07
CA LYS A 25 -20.27 27.92 -18.72
C LYS A 25 -20.24 26.40 -18.73
N LEU A 26 -19.10 25.79 -19.07
CA LEU A 26 -18.97 24.34 -19.10
C LEU A 26 -19.11 23.74 -17.70
N VAL A 27 -18.50 24.35 -16.69
CA VAL A 27 -18.65 23.91 -15.29
C VAL A 27 -20.08 24.09 -14.81
N SER A 28 -20.76 25.18 -15.17
CA SER A 28 -22.20 25.33 -14.87
C SER A 28 -23.00 24.19 -15.48
N PHE A 29 -22.81 23.91 -16.78
CA PHE A 29 -23.49 22.82 -17.46
C PHE A 29 -23.23 21.46 -16.79
N LEU A 30 -21.98 21.18 -16.42
CA LEU A 30 -21.62 19.95 -15.70
C LEU A 30 -22.34 19.85 -14.34
N MET A 31 -22.46 20.96 -13.61
CA MET A 31 -23.17 20.99 -12.33
C MET A 31 -24.69 20.84 -12.50
N ASP A 32 -25.26 21.50 -13.49
CA ASP A 32 -26.70 21.49 -13.77
C ASP A 32 -27.16 20.11 -14.28
N HIS A 33 -26.30 19.41 -15.03
CA HIS A 33 -26.60 18.10 -15.64
C HIS A 33 -25.82 16.93 -15.00
N HIS A 34 -25.25 17.12 -13.80
CA HIS A 34 -24.38 16.12 -13.17
C HIS A 34 -25.04 14.74 -13.02
N GLN A 35 -26.34 14.69 -12.76
CA GLN A 35 -27.06 13.44 -12.56
C GLN A 35 -27.11 12.59 -13.82
N GLU A 36 -27.26 13.21 -15.00
CA GLU A 36 -27.30 12.52 -16.29
C GLU A 36 -25.88 12.18 -16.76
N ILE A 37 -24.94 13.12 -16.63
CA ILE A 37 -23.56 12.97 -17.10
C ILE A 37 -22.80 11.91 -16.28
N LEU A 38 -22.98 11.92 -14.97
CA LEU A 38 -22.31 11.00 -14.05
C LEU A 38 -23.16 9.77 -13.72
N GLN A 39 -24.31 9.61 -14.37
CA GLN A 39 -25.13 8.42 -14.20
C GLN A 39 -24.33 7.20 -14.64
N VAL A 40 -24.26 6.19 -13.77
CA VAL A 40 -23.65 4.91 -14.15
C VAL A 40 -24.54 4.25 -15.21
N PRO A 41 -24.04 3.95 -16.42
CA PRO A 41 -24.84 3.32 -17.45
C PRO A 41 -25.42 1.98 -16.98
N SER A 42 -26.70 1.73 -17.27
CA SER A 42 -27.41 0.52 -16.81
C SER A 42 -26.74 -0.77 -17.29
N TYR A 43 -26.21 -0.78 -18.53
CA TYR A 43 -25.49 -1.92 -19.06
C TYR A 43 -24.26 -2.29 -18.20
N LEU A 44 -23.56 -1.28 -17.66
CA LEU A 44 -22.37 -1.49 -16.85
C LEU A 44 -22.75 -2.05 -15.49
N GLN A 45 -23.84 -1.55 -14.90
CA GLN A 45 -24.38 -2.09 -13.66
C GLN A 45 -24.74 -3.57 -13.82
N THR A 46 -25.48 -3.93 -14.87
CA THR A 46 -25.85 -5.32 -15.16
C THR A 46 -24.63 -6.20 -15.43
N ALA A 47 -23.61 -5.68 -16.13
CA ALA A 47 -22.37 -6.42 -16.38
C ALA A 47 -21.61 -6.72 -15.08
N VAL A 48 -21.50 -5.76 -14.18
CA VAL A 48 -20.86 -5.92 -12.87
C VAL A 48 -21.66 -6.87 -11.98
N GLU A 49 -22.98 -6.74 -11.92
CA GLU A 49 -23.84 -7.61 -11.12
C GLU A 49 -23.74 -9.07 -11.58
N LYS A 50 -23.79 -9.31 -12.90
CA LYS A 50 -23.59 -10.65 -13.48
C LYS A 50 -22.21 -11.22 -13.13
N HIS A 51 -21.17 -10.39 -13.10
CA HIS A 51 -19.83 -10.82 -12.72
C HIS A 51 -19.75 -11.18 -11.23
N LEU A 52 -20.32 -10.36 -10.35
CA LEU A 52 -20.37 -10.64 -8.91
C LEU A 52 -21.17 -11.91 -8.61
N ASP A 53 -22.27 -12.13 -9.31
CA ASP A 53 -23.06 -13.36 -9.20
C ASP A 53 -22.27 -14.59 -9.65
N TYR A 54 -21.49 -14.48 -10.72
CA TYR A 54 -20.60 -15.53 -11.18
C TYR A 54 -19.52 -15.86 -10.15
N LEU A 55 -18.88 -14.84 -9.56
CA LEU A 55 -17.88 -15.02 -8.49
C LEU A 55 -18.51 -15.68 -7.25
N LYS A 56 -19.70 -15.22 -6.84
CA LYS A 56 -20.44 -15.79 -5.69
C LYS A 56 -20.84 -17.25 -5.91
N LYS A 57 -21.14 -17.66 -7.16
CA LYS A 57 -21.52 -19.04 -7.52
C LYS A 57 -20.32 -20.02 -7.56
N GLY A 58 -19.16 -19.64 -7.02
CA GLY A 58 -18.04 -20.55 -6.80
C GLY A 58 -17.18 -20.82 -8.03
N HIS A 59 -17.36 -20.06 -9.11
CA HIS A 59 -16.52 -20.17 -10.30
C HIS A 59 -15.25 -19.32 -10.13
N VAL A 60 -14.47 -19.65 -9.09
CA VAL A 60 -13.05 -19.32 -9.00
C VAL A 60 -12.32 -20.23 -9.98
N LYS A 61 -12.62 -20.10 -11.27
CA LYS A 61 -11.76 -20.70 -12.28
C LYS A 61 -10.48 -19.89 -12.29
N ASN A 62 -9.40 -20.61 -12.00
CA ASN A 62 -8.01 -20.24 -12.19
C ASN A 62 -7.81 -19.25 -13.36
N PRO A 63 -6.84 -18.33 -13.28
CA PRO A 63 -6.65 -17.22 -14.22
C PRO A 63 -6.17 -17.67 -15.61
N GLY A 64 -6.98 -18.44 -16.33
CA GLY A 64 -6.62 -19.04 -17.61
C GLY A 64 -7.78 -19.39 -18.55
N ASP A 65 -9.05 -19.16 -18.19
CA ASP A 65 -10.17 -19.44 -19.09
C ASP A 65 -10.72 -18.14 -19.69
N GLY A 66 -10.28 -17.87 -20.93
CA GLY A 66 -10.41 -16.61 -21.67
C GLY A 66 -11.81 -16.30 -22.18
N LEU A 67 -12.76 -16.05 -21.28
CA LEU A 67 -14.04 -15.45 -21.61
C LEU A 67 -14.16 -14.15 -20.83
N PHE A 68 -14.30 -13.04 -21.57
CA PHE A 68 -14.29 -11.63 -21.16
C PHE A 68 -12.92 -10.96 -21.17
N ALA A 69 -12.82 -9.91 -21.99
CA ALA A 69 -11.67 -9.01 -22.03
C ALA A 69 -11.37 -8.52 -20.60
N PRO A 70 -10.12 -8.64 -20.13
CA PRO A 70 -9.77 -8.15 -18.82
C PRO A 70 -9.93 -6.63 -18.85
N LEU A 71 -10.98 -6.13 -18.19
CA LEU A 71 -10.89 -4.79 -17.61
C LEU A 71 -9.61 -4.79 -16.78
N PRO A 72 -8.74 -3.77 -16.89
CA PRO A 72 -7.49 -3.78 -16.16
C PRO A 72 -7.81 -3.73 -14.67
N THR A 73 -7.76 -4.90 -14.04
CA THR A 73 -7.79 -5.05 -12.60
C THR A 73 -6.50 -4.46 -12.08
N TYR A 74 -6.46 -3.14 -11.89
CA TYR A 74 -5.41 -2.48 -11.14
C TYR A 74 -5.62 -2.77 -9.65
N SER A 75 -5.41 -4.02 -9.26
CA SER A 75 -5.19 -4.38 -7.87
C SER A 75 -3.74 -4.05 -7.54
N TYR A 76 -3.52 -2.89 -6.92
CA TYR A 76 -2.18 -2.49 -6.42
C TYR A 76 -1.65 -3.44 -5.34
N CYS A 77 -2.54 -4.18 -4.67
CA CYS A 77 -2.20 -5.21 -3.70
C CYS A 77 -2.66 -6.58 -4.20
N LYS A 78 -1.70 -7.46 -4.51
CA LYS A 78 -1.97 -8.89 -4.71
C LYS A 78 -2.23 -9.52 -3.34
N GLN A 79 -3.36 -10.21 -3.18
CA GLN A 79 -3.60 -11.01 -1.99
C GLN A 79 -2.57 -12.14 -1.93
N ILE A 80 -1.86 -12.25 -0.81
CA ILE A 80 -0.92 -13.34 -0.54
C ILE A 80 -1.60 -14.39 0.35
N SER A 81 -1.16 -15.64 0.22
CA SER A 81 -1.58 -16.73 1.10
C SER A 81 -1.01 -16.56 2.51
N ALA A 82 -1.60 -17.25 3.49
CA ALA A 82 -1.10 -17.26 4.86
C ALA A 82 0.34 -17.84 4.93
N GLN A 83 0.64 -18.84 4.10
CA GLN A 83 1.98 -19.41 4.00
C GLN A 83 3.00 -18.38 3.46
N GLU A 84 2.68 -17.69 2.36
CA GLU A 84 3.55 -16.62 1.81
C GLU A 84 3.74 -15.47 2.81
N PHE A 85 2.70 -15.14 3.59
CA PHE A 85 2.81 -14.15 4.66
C PHE A 85 3.80 -14.59 5.74
N ASP A 86 3.71 -15.84 6.20
CA ASP A 86 4.62 -16.38 7.21
C ASP A 86 6.06 -16.49 6.68
N GLU A 87 6.25 -16.88 5.42
CA GLU A 87 7.55 -16.89 4.75
C GLU A 87 8.14 -15.48 4.63
N GLN A 88 7.37 -14.48 4.21
CA GLN A 88 7.81 -13.07 4.12
C GLN A 88 8.11 -12.47 5.49
N LYS A 89 7.30 -12.80 6.50
CA LYS A 89 7.53 -12.43 7.89
C LYS A 89 8.89 -12.96 8.37
N VAL A 90 9.20 -14.22 8.10
CA VAL A 90 10.48 -14.82 8.50
C VAL A 90 11.65 -14.27 7.68
N SER A 91 11.50 -14.13 6.36
CA SER A 91 12.61 -13.76 5.47
C SER A 91 12.99 -12.28 5.56
N THR A 92 12.03 -11.36 5.40
CA THR A 92 12.33 -9.94 5.26
C THR A 92 12.37 -9.22 6.61
N SER A 93 11.40 -9.50 7.49
CA SER A 93 11.29 -8.75 8.75
C SER A 93 12.31 -9.22 9.79
N GLN A 94 12.54 -10.53 9.94
CA GLN A 94 13.51 -11.02 10.91
C GLN A 94 14.96 -10.69 10.50
N ALA A 95 15.27 -10.69 9.19
CA ALA A 95 16.59 -10.29 8.70
C ALA A 95 16.88 -8.82 9.04
N ALA A 96 15.94 -7.91 8.78
CA ALA A 96 16.08 -6.49 9.12
C ALA A 96 16.23 -6.27 10.65
N ILE A 97 15.47 -7.03 11.47
CA ILE A 97 15.57 -6.95 12.93
C ILE A 97 16.92 -7.51 13.43
N ALA A 98 17.45 -8.57 12.82
CA ALA A 98 18.79 -9.09 13.13
C ALA A 98 19.89 -8.09 12.71
N GLU A 99 19.72 -7.40 11.58
CA GLU A 99 20.62 -6.34 11.16
C GLU A 99 20.60 -5.14 12.13
N LEU A 100 19.43 -4.78 12.65
CA LEU A 100 19.32 -3.76 13.70
C LEU A 100 20.15 -4.12 14.94
N LEU A 101 20.11 -5.38 15.37
CA LEU A 101 20.94 -5.87 16.49
C LEU A 101 22.44 -5.70 16.19
N GLU A 102 22.88 -6.10 15.00
CA GLU A 102 24.27 -5.95 14.56
C GLU A 102 24.70 -4.47 14.50
N ASN A 103 23.81 -3.58 14.06
CA ASN A 103 24.07 -2.15 14.02
C ASN A 103 24.22 -1.56 15.43
N ILE A 104 23.39 -1.97 16.39
CA ILE A 104 23.53 -1.56 17.80
C ILE A 104 24.89 -2.04 18.36
N ILE A 105 25.32 -3.24 17.98
CA ILE A 105 26.58 -3.85 18.42
C ILE A 105 27.80 -3.14 17.81
N LYS A 106 27.80 -2.91 16.50
CA LYS A 106 28.95 -2.37 15.75
C LYS A 106 29.10 -0.85 15.90
N ASN A 107 28.07 -0.16 16.37
CA ASN A 107 28.10 1.27 16.53
C ASN A 107 29.10 1.70 17.63
N LYS A 108 30.19 2.34 17.21
CA LYS A 108 31.28 2.85 18.06
C LYS A 108 31.01 4.23 18.67
N SER A 109 29.99 4.96 18.18
CA SER A 109 29.63 6.29 18.70
C SER A 109 28.64 6.23 19.86
N LEU A 110 28.05 5.06 20.14
CA LEU A 110 27.16 4.87 21.28
C LEU A 110 27.95 4.71 22.60
N PRO A 111 27.64 5.50 23.64
CA PRO A 111 28.17 5.27 24.97
C PRO A 111 27.81 3.87 25.49
N LEU A 112 28.72 3.21 26.22
CA LEU A 112 28.53 1.85 26.74
C LEU A 112 27.24 1.68 27.55
N LYS A 113 26.86 2.70 28.32
CA LYS A 113 25.61 2.72 29.12
C LYS A 113 24.36 2.68 28.22
N GLU A 114 24.35 3.45 27.14
CA GLU A 114 23.26 3.49 26.16
C GLU A 114 23.19 2.21 25.35
N LYS A 115 24.35 1.66 24.96
CA LYS A 115 24.46 0.37 24.26
C LYS A 115 23.87 -0.77 25.09
N ARG A 116 24.20 -0.85 26.39
CA ARG A 116 23.58 -1.82 27.32
C ARG A 116 22.07 -1.65 27.44
N ARG A 117 21.58 -0.40 27.52
CA ARG A 117 20.15 -0.11 27.59
C ARG A 117 19.41 -0.60 26.34
N LYS A 118 19.93 -0.28 25.16
CA LYS A 118 19.35 -0.70 23.87
C LYS A 118 19.38 -2.21 23.69
N LEU A 119 20.46 -2.88 24.09
CA LEU A 119 20.54 -4.35 24.04
C LEU A 119 19.53 -5.02 24.97
N LYS A 120 19.36 -4.52 26.20
CA LYS A 120 18.31 -5.02 27.11
C LYS A 120 16.89 -4.80 26.57
N GLN A 121 16.65 -3.65 25.93
CA GLN A 121 15.37 -3.39 25.28
C GLN A 121 15.13 -4.36 24.11
N PHE A 122 16.15 -4.55 23.26
CA PHE A 122 16.09 -5.49 22.15
C PHE A 122 15.84 -6.93 22.63
N GLN A 123 16.51 -7.37 23.70
CA GLN A 123 16.29 -8.69 24.30
C GLN A 123 14.85 -8.87 24.77
N LYS A 124 14.23 -7.82 25.32
CA LYS A 124 12.83 -7.87 25.77
C LYS A 124 11.84 -7.94 24.61
N GLU A 125 12.07 -7.18 23.55
CA GLU A 125 11.16 -7.08 22.39
C GLU A 125 11.33 -8.25 21.40
N TYR A 126 12.56 -8.75 21.24
CA TYR A 126 12.93 -9.78 20.26
C TYR A 126 13.81 -10.89 20.87
N PRO A 127 13.30 -11.65 21.86
CA PRO A 127 14.09 -12.61 22.62
C PRO A 127 14.68 -13.74 21.76
N LEU A 128 13.93 -14.24 20.77
CA LEU A 128 14.36 -15.33 19.89
C LEU A 128 15.54 -14.93 19.01
N ILE A 129 15.53 -13.71 18.47
CA ILE A 129 16.61 -13.17 17.62
C ILE A 129 17.84 -12.90 18.48
N TYR A 130 17.65 -12.35 19.69
CA TYR A 130 18.73 -12.13 20.64
C TYR A 130 19.41 -13.44 21.05
N GLN A 131 18.63 -14.47 21.39
CA GLN A 131 19.14 -15.79 21.79
C GLN A 131 19.87 -16.51 20.64
N LYS A 132 19.39 -16.35 19.40
CA LYS A 132 20.09 -16.88 18.22
C LYS A 132 21.46 -16.23 18.03
N ARG A 133 21.61 -14.96 18.41
CA ARG A 133 22.89 -14.23 18.32
C ARG A 133 23.80 -14.49 19.52
N PHE A 134 23.23 -14.58 20.72
CA PHE A 134 23.92 -14.84 21.98
C PHE A 134 23.43 -16.15 22.61
N PRO A 135 23.80 -17.31 22.05
CA PRO A 135 23.41 -18.60 22.61
C PRO A 135 24.14 -18.93 23.93
N THR A 136 25.29 -18.30 24.17
CA THR A 136 26.10 -18.48 25.39
C THR A 136 26.43 -17.15 26.06
N THR A 137 26.53 -17.13 27.39
CA THR A 137 26.87 -15.94 28.19
C THR A 137 28.25 -15.36 27.86
N GLU A 138 29.17 -16.18 27.35
CA GLU A 138 30.50 -15.74 26.87
C GLU A 138 30.41 -14.85 25.62
N SER A 139 29.49 -15.15 24.70
CA SER A 139 29.30 -14.37 23.48
C SER A 139 28.75 -12.97 23.76
N GLU A 140 27.99 -12.81 24.86
CA GLU A 140 27.50 -11.52 25.34
C GLU A 140 28.60 -10.75 26.09
N ALA A 141 29.45 -11.45 26.85
CA ALA A 141 30.58 -10.84 27.56
C ALA A 141 31.62 -10.25 26.60
N ALA A 142 31.83 -10.84 25.42
CA ALA A 142 32.77 -10.35 24.40
C ALA A 142 32.39 -8.99 23.79
N LEU A 143 31.18 -8.48 24.04
CA LEU A 143 30.71 -7.19 23.53
C LEU A 143 31.08 -5.98 24.39
N PHE A 144 31.53 -6.21 25.63
CA PHE A 144 31.70 -5.19 26.66
C PHE A 144 33.10 -5.14 27.23
#